data_AF-A0A2H0FN51-F1
#
_entry.id   AF-A0A2H0FN51-F1
#
_cell.length_a   1.000
_cell.length_b   1.000
_cell.length_c   1.000
_cell.angle_alpha   90.00
_cell.angle_beta   90.00
_cell.angle_gamma   90.00
#
_symmetry.space_group_name_H-M   'P 1'
#
loop_
_entity.id
_entity.type
_entity.pdbx_description
1 polymer ?
#
loop_
_entity_poly.entity_id
_entity_poly.type
_entity_poly.pdbx_seq_one_letter_code
_entity_poly.pdbx_strand_id
1 'polypeptide(L)'
;MRYLYFYIRYNQWFKNHNGIKAFANQAIHWLLESTLSLSSRLKKENKKLSENIKSLKSDINERIKYPVINADEYPSLRGKIIIYTIIIYICVIGETFFNYFASRAIFTFQGWAAIIASLFFALLITWGSISLFENLIEQILLEPHYKSERKSERNIKKIILLLVFAISYEALIYYICRVRGIQIEGGNGDGIIGTAMMIAGMLMPVVAGYYSYEKGKYISAYKNTKKISTLVNRVALSERKIQTNREKMENHFKKNLQNRWAVIQEFKTYKENYNFKHSVPEENLIGHFCETQEDFRQEAIERYKKQNIYNDSIQNLALYNRNKNLGDQSVGYSVN
;
A
#
# COMPACT_ATOMS: atom_id res chain seq x y z
N MET A 1 10.49 40.24 -36.92
CA MET A 1 10.63 39.91 -35.48
C MET A 1 11.49 38.67 -35.22
N ARG A 2 11.16 37.47 -35.74
CA ARG A 2 11.94 36.24 -35.46
C ARG A 2 13.39 36.23 -35.97
N TYR A 3 13.66 36.75 -37.17
CA TYR A 3 15.03 36.93 -37.66
C TYR A 3 15.90 37.76 -36.70
N LEU A 4 15.38 38.90 -36.22
CA LEU A 4 16.09 39.78 -35.29
C LEU A 4 16.41 39.07 -33.97
N TYR A 5 15.46 38.26 -33.47
CA TYR A 5 15.68 37.41 -32.30
C TYR A 5 16.80 36.40 -32.51
N PHE A 6 16.82 35.67 -33.63
CA PHE A 6 17.89 34.71 -33.94
C PHE A 6 19.24 35.41 -34.14
N TYR A 7 19.26 36.53 -34.84
CA TYR A 7 20.47 37.32 -35.08
C TYR A 7 21.09 37.84 -33.78
N ILE A 8 20.28 38.42 -32.88
CA ILE A 8 20.76 38.94 -31.59
C ILE A 8 21.18 37.78 -30.68
N ARG A 9 20.35 36.74 -30.56
CA ARG A 9 20.58 35.63 -29.61
C ARG A 9 21.71 34.68 -30.04
N TYR A 10 21.91 34.52 -31.34
CA TYR A 10 22.87 33.57 -31.91
C TYR A 10 23.96 34.25 -32.76
N ASN A 11 24.23 35.53 -32.51
CA ASN A 11 25.13 36.39 -33.29
C ASN A 11 26.51 35.76 -33.57
N GLN A 12 27.07 35.06 -32.57
CA GLN A 12 28.38 34.40 -32.70
C GLN A 12 28.42 33.35 -33.82
N TRP A 13 27.31 32.63 -34.04
CA TRP A 13 27.18 31.66 -35.12
C TRP A 13 26.79 32.34 -36.44
N PHE A 14 26.13 33.49 -36.40
CA PHE A 14 25.84 34.28 -37.60
C PHE A 14 27.08 34.88 -38.25
N LYS A 15 28.08 35.28 -37.47
CA LYS A 15 29.33 35.85 -38.00
C LYS A 15 30.36 34.80 -38.43
N ASN A 16 30.20 33.55 -37.98
CA ASN A 16 31.10 32.45 -38.32
C ASN A 16 30.84 31.93 -39.74
N HIS A 17 31.90 31.57 -40.47
CA HIS A 17 31.82 30.92 -41.78
C HIS A 17 31.20 29.52 -41.70
N ASN A 18 31.55 28.74 -40.66
CA ASN A 18 30.98 27.41 -40.36
C ASN A 18 29.85 27.49 -39.31
N GLY A 19 29.05 28.55 -39.41
CA GLY A 19 28.04 28.90 -38.41
C GLY A 19 26.95 27.85 -38.23
N ILE A 20 26.50 27.22 -39.31
CA ILE A 20 25.43 26.21 -39.31
C ILE A 20 25.93 24.91 -38.65
N LYS A 21 27.13 24.43 -39.00
CA LYS A 21 27.74 23.25 -38.35
C LYS A 21 28.00 23.48 -36.86
N ALA A 22 28.53 24.64 -36.49
CA ALA A 22 28.78 24.99 -35.09
C ALA A 22 27.47 25.12 -34.30
N PHE A 23 26.42 25.71 -34.89
CA PHE A 23 25.11 25.82 -34.27
C PHE A 23 24.44 24.45 -34.11
N ALA A 24 24.56 23.55 -35.10
CA ALA A 24 24.05 22.19 -35.02
C ALA A 24 24.71 21.38 -33.88
N ASN A 25 26.03 21.54 -33.69
CA ASN A 25 26.72 20.96 -32.53
C ASN A 25 26.16 21.50 -31.20
N GLN A 26 25.94 22.81 -31.11
CA GLN A 26 25.35 23.41 -29.91
C GLN A 26 23.92 22.93 -29.65
N ALA A 27 23.12 22.78 -30.70
CA ALA A 27 21.74 22.29 -30.59
C ALA A 27 21.69 20.85 -30.08
N ILE A 28 22.61 19.98 -30.52
CA ILE A 28 22.79 18.64 -29.95
C ILE A 28 23.27 18.72 -28.50
N HIS A 29 24.21 19.61 -28.17
CA HIS A 29 24.65 19.77 -26.79
C HIS A 29 23.49 20.14 -25.86
N TRP A 30 22.65 21.10 -26.23
CA TRP A 30 21.45 21.46 -25.45
C TRP A 30 20.40 20.33 -25.38
N LEU A 31 20.27 19.51 -26.44
CA LEU A 31 19.43 18.31 -26.41
C LEU A 31 19.95 17.32 -25.36
N LEU A 32 21.25 17.05 -25.37
CA LEU A 32 21.88 16.09 -24.46
C LEU A 32 21.82 16.57 -23.01
N GLU A 33 22.15 17.83 -22.74
CA GLU A 33 22.12 18.39 -21.39
C GLU A 33 20.74 18.26 -20.74
N SER A 34 19.68 18.65 -21.47
CA SER A 34 18.30 18.55 -20.99
C SER A 34 17.86 17.08 -20.80
N THR A 35 18.18 16.21 -21.76
CA THR A 35 17.76 14.80 -21.73
C THR A 35 18.52 14.02 -20.65
N LEU A 36 19.83 14.23 -20.49
CA LEU A 36 20.64 13.55 -19.49
C LEU A 36 20.28 13.98 -18.07
N SER A 37 20.00 15.26 -17.85
CA SER A 37 19.51 15.75 -16.56
C SER A 37 18.21 15.04 -16.16
N LEU A 38 17.22 15.00 -17.06
CA LEU A 38 15.96 14.29 -16.83
C LEU A 38 16.17 12.78 -16.63
N SER A 39 16.97 12.16 -17.50
CA SER A 39 17.29 10.73 -17.47
C SER A 39 17.94 10.34 -16.14
N SER A 40 18.91 11.11 -15.66
CA SER A 40 19.59 10.83 -14.39
C SER A 40 18.63 10.86 -13.19
N ARG A 41 17.69 11.82 -13.15
CA ARG A 41 16.67 11.91 -12.10
C ARG A 41 15.73 10.72 -12.15
N LEU A 42 15.19 10.40 -13.32
CA LEU A 42 14.23 9.30 -13.49
C LEU A 42 14.88 7.93 -13.27
N LYS A 43 16.15 7.76 -13.64
CA LYS A 43 16.95 6.55 -13.33
C LYS A 43 17.13 6.36 -11.83
N LYS A 44 17.46 7.42 -11.08
CA LYS A 44 17.56 7.37 -9.60
C LYS A 44 16.23 6.97 -8.97
N GLU A 45 15.12 7.53 -9.44
CA GLU A 45 13.78 7.13 -8.99
C GLU A 45 13.48 5.67 -9.32
N ASN A 46 13.76 5.23 -10.55
CA ASN A 46 13.54 3.85 -10.99
C ASN A 46 14.38 2.85 -10.18
N LYS A 47 15.61 3.22 -9.79
CA LYS A 47 16.45 2.40 -8.92
C LYS A 47 15.81 2.22 -7.54
N LYS A 48 15.37 3.31 -6.91
CA LYS A 48 14.64 3.26 -5.62
C LYS A 48 13.38 2.41 -5.72
N LEU A 49 12.60 2.59 -6.78
CA LEU A 49 11.39 1.78 -7.02
C LEU A 49 11.73 0.29 -7.22
N SER A 50 12.83 -0.03 -7.90
CA SER A 50 13.27 -1.41 -8.11
C SER A 50 13.73 -2.07 -6.81
N GLU A 51 14.43 -1.34 -5.96
CA GLU A 51 14.82 -1.80 -4.60
C GLU A 51 13.58 -2.04 -3.74
N ASN A 52 12.61 -1.11 -3.76
CA ASN A 52 11.33 -1.28 -3.07
C ASN A 52 10.53 -2.48 -3.62
N ILE A 53 10.55 -2.74 -4.92
CA ILE A 53 9.91 -3.93 -5.49
C ILE A 53 10.56 -5.21 -4.95
N LYS A 54 11.89 -5.24 -4.80
CA LYS A 54 12.59 -6.41 -4.23
C LYS A 54 12.17 -6.65 -2.79
N SER A 55 12.12 -5.62 -1.94
CA SER A 55 11.67 -5.78 -0.55
C SER A 55 10.21 -6.22 -0.47
N LEU A 56 9.31 -5.59 -1.24
CA LEU A 56 7.90 -5.99 -1.30
C LEU A 56 7.70 -7.43 -1.79
N LYS A 57 8.47 -7.88 -2.79
CA LYS A 57 8.43 -9.28 -3.27
C LYS A 57 8.96 -10.26 -2.21
N SER A 58 9.97 -9.86 -1.43
CA SER A 58 10.43 -10.64 -0.28
C SER A 58 9.34 -10.80 0.77
N ASP A 59 8.66 -9.70 1.14
CA ASP A 59 7.55 -9.73 2.10
C ASP A 59 6.38 -10.61 1.61
N ILE A 60 6.09 -10.56 0.30
CA ILE A 60 5.08 -11.45 -0.32
C ILE A 60 5.51 -12.92 -0.17
N ASN A 61 6.75 -13.25 -0.51
CA ASN A 61 7.27 -14.61 -0.43
C ASN A 61 7.27 -15.16 1.00
N GLU A 62 7.55 -14.32 1.99
CA GLU A 62 7.42 -14.70 3.40
C GLU A 62 5.95 -14.96 3.78
N ARG A 63 5.03 -14.10 3.32
CA ARG A 63 3.61 -14.20 3.67
C ARG A 63 2.87 -15.35 3.01
N ILE A 64 3.30 -15.78 1.82
CA ILE A 64 2.74 -16.94 1.11
C ILE A 64 2.97 -18.24 1.89
N LYS A 65 3.96 -18.29 2.80
CA LYS A 65 4.19 -19.45 3.67
C LYS A 65 3.08 -19.68 4.71
N TYR A 66 2.30 -18.64 5.01
CA TYR A 66 1.16 -18.73 5.92
C TYR A 66 -0.14 -19.00 5.14
N PRO A 67 -1.19 -19.56 5.76
CA PRO A 67 -2.45 -19.83 5.09
C PRO A 67 -2.99 -18.66 4.26
N VAL A 68 -3.34 -18.94 3.01
CA VAL A 68 -3.94 -17.99 2.05
C VAL A 68 -5.24 -18.61 1.51
N ILE A 69 -6.24 -17.76 1.33
CA ILE A 69 -7.51 -18.14 0.71
C ILE A 69 -7.32 -18.17 -0.80
N ASN A 70 -7.77 -19.27 -1.44
CA ASN A 70 -7.72 -19.39 -2.89
C ASN A 70 -8.67 -18.37 -3.56
N ALA A 71 -8.40 -18.01 -4.82
CA ALA A 71 -9.14 -16.95 -5.50
C ALA A 71 -10.63 -17.29 -5.73
N ASP A 72 -10.93 -18.56 -5.98
CA ASP A 72 -12.25 -19.15 -6.11
C ASP A 72 -13.05 -19.19 -4.79
N GLU A 73 -12.36 -19.43 -3.67
CA GLU A 73 -12.97 -19.47 -2.33
C GLU A 73 -13.13 -18.09 -1.68
N TYR A 74 -12.45 -17.06 -2.20
CA TYR A 74 -12.41 -15.74 -1.57
C TYR A 74 -13.78 -15.05 -1.45
N PRO A 75 -14.65 -15.01 -2.49
CA PRO A 75 -15.95 -14.36 -2.39
C PRO A 75 -16.86 -15.05 -1.35
N SER A 76 -16.85 -16.39 -1.32
CA SER A 76 -17.71 -17.16 -0.41
C SER A 76 -17.26 -17.00 1.04
N LEU A 77 -15.95 -17.09 1.33
CA LEU A 77 -15.41 -16.88 2.67
C LEU A 77 -15.59 -15.44 3.15
N ARG A 78 -15.44 -14.45 2.26
CA ARG A 78 -15.74 -13.04 2.58
C ARG A 78 -17.21 -12.88 2.99
N GLY A 79 -18.14 -13.46 2.23
CA GLY A 79 -19.57 -13.45 2.55
C GLY A 79 -19.85 -14.05 3.93
N LYS A 80 -19.29 -15.22 4.22
CA LYS A 80 -19.41 -15.89 5.53
C LYS A 80 -18.89 -15.01 6.67
N ILE A 81 -17.68 -14.45 6.56
CA ILE A 81 -17.10 -13.59 7.60
C ILE A 81 -17.98 -12.36 7.87
N ILE A 82 -18.57 -11.76 6.83
CA ILE A 82 -19.47 -10.62 6.98
C ILE A 82 -20.74 -11.04 7.73
N ILE A 83 -21.39 -12.13 7.32
CA ILE A 83 -22.59 -12.65 7.99
C ILE A 83 -22.30 -12.96 9.46
N TYR A 84 -21.23 -13.69 9.76
CA TYR A 84 -20.84 -14.00 11.14
C TYR A 84 -20.59 -12.73 11.96
N THR A 85 -19.95 -11.72 11.35
CA THR A 85 -19.72 -10.44 12.01
C THR A 85 -21.04 -9.72 12.33
N ILE A 86 -22.01 -9.72 11.41
CA ILE A 86 -23.33 -9.13 11.63
C ILE A 86 -24.06 -9.84 12.78
N ILE A 87 -24.05 -11.18 12.79
CA ILE A 87 -24.69 -11.97 13.85
C ILE A 87 -24.05 -11.64 15.21
N ILE A 88 -22.72 -11.64 15.30
CA ILE A 88 -21.99 -11.28 16.53
C ILE A 88 -22.40 -9.87 17.00
N TYR A 89 -22.48 -8.89 16.08
CA TYR A 89 -22.90 -7.53 16.44
C TYR A 89 -24.32 -7.46 16.98
N ILE A 90 -25.27 -8.16 16.36
CA ILE A 90 -26.66 -8.24 16.84
C ILE A 90 -26.70 -8.83 18.24
N CYS A 91 -25.98 -9.93 18.48
CA CYS A 91 -25.89 -10.55 19.80
C CYS A 91 -25.22 -9.63 20.83
N VAL A 92 -24.14 -8.93 20.49
CA VAL A 92 -23.48 -7.97 21.39
C VAL A 92 -24.41 -6.83 21.79
N ILE A 93 -25.18 -6.28 20.83
CA ILE A 93 -26.14 -5.20 21.10
C ILE A 93 -27.27 -5.71 22.00
N GLY A 94 -27.85 -6.87 21.68
CA GLY A 94 -28.91 -7.49 22.48
C GLY A 94 -28.44 -7.83 23.89
N GLU A 95 -27.27 -8.47 24.01
CA GLU A 95 -26.68 -8.87 25.28
C GLU A 95 -26.31 -7.65 26.14
N THR A 96 -25.70 -6.61 25.54
CA THR A 96 -25.40 -5.36 26.26
C THR A 96 -26.67 -4.66 26.73
N PHE A 97 -27.73 -4.70 25.93
CA PHE A 97 -29.03 -4.16 26.31
C PHE A 97 -29.59 -4.91 27.54
N PHE A 98 -29.63 -6.24 27.52
CA PHE A 98 -30.09 -7.03 28.66
C PHE A 98 -29.21 -6.84 29.90
N ASN A 99 -27.88 -6.87 29.72
CA ASN A 99 -26.91 -6.66 30.79
C ASN A 99 -26.98 -5.24 31.39
N TYR A 100 -27.35 -4.23 30.61
CA TYR A 100 -27.58 -2.87 31.10
C TYR A 100 -28.84 -2.77 31.97
N PHE A 101 -29.94 -3.43 31.57
CA PHE A 101 -31.14 -3.50 32.41
C PHE A 101 -30.90 -4.28 33.71
N ALA A 102 -30.13 -5.36 33.62
CA ALA A 102 -29.65 -6.15 34.73
C ALA A 102 -28.75 -5.34 35.69
N SER A 103 -27.77 -4.60 35.18
CA SER A 103 -26.84 -3.81 36.01
C SER A 103 -27.52 -2.70 36.79
N ARG A 104 -28.59 -2.08 36.25
CA ARG A 104 -29.41 -1.12 36.99
C ARG A 104 -30.10 -1.74 38.22
N ALA A 105 -30.09 -3.06 38.39
CA ALA A 105 -30.65 -3.73 39.57
C ALA A 105 -29.67 -3.68 40.73
N ILE A 106 -28.38 -3.71 40.37
CA ILE A 106 -27.24 -3.77 41.27
C ILE A 106 -26.85 -2.35 41.69
N PHE A 107 -26.83 -1.41 40.75
CA PHE A 107 -26.53 -0.01 41.00
C PHE A 107 -27.80 0.78 41.33
N THR A 108 -28.14 0.84 42.62
CA THR A 108 -29.36 1.51 43.14
C THR A 108 -29.26 3.03 43.27
N PHE A 109 -28.08 3.62 43.07
CA PHE A 109 -27.88 5.07 43.14
C PHE A 109 -28.31 5.77 41.85
N GLN A 110 -28.82 6.99 41.96
CA GLN A 110 -29.32 7.79 40.83
C GLN A 110 -28.27 8.78 40.31
N GLY A 111 -28.33 9.13 39.02
CA GLY A 111 -27.47 10.13 38.38
C GLY A 111 -26.66 9.60 37.18
N TRP A 112 -25.97 10.51 36.48
CA TRP A 112 -25.17 10.19 35.29
C TRP A 112 -24.07 9.16 35.55
N ALA A 113 -23.47 9.18 36.74
CA ALA A 113 -22.46 8.20 37.13
C ALA A 113 -23.01 6.75 37.18
N ALA A 114 -24.28 6.58 37.59
CA ALA A 114 -24.93 5.27 37.64
C ALA A 114 -25.19 4.71 36.24
N ILE A 115 -25.55 5.58 35.30
CA ILE A 115 -25.77 5.24 33.89
C ILE A 115 -24.46 4.78 33.26
N ILE A 116 -23.37 5.53 33.47
CA ILE A 116 -22.04 5.20 32.93
C ILE A 116 -21.52 3.89 33.54
N ALA A 117 -21.61 3.72 34.86
CA ALA A 117 -21.18 2.51 35.55
C ALA A 117 -21.97 1.27 35.08
N SER A 118 -23.29 1.40 34.92
CA SER A 118 -24.16 0.36 34.38
C SER A 118 -23.78 -0.04 32.96
N LEU A 119 -23.56 0.94 32.08
CA LEU A 119 -23.16 0.68 30.69
C LEU A 119 -21.79 0.01 30.62
N PHE A 120 -20.81 0.50 31.40
CA PHE A 120 -19.48 -0.09 31.44
C PHE A 120 -19.49 -1.54 31.95
N PHE A 121 -20.23 -1.79 33.04
CA PHE A 121 -20.41 -3.13 33.58
C PHE A 121 -21.09 -4.07 32.59
N ALA A 122 -22.14 -3.60 31.90
CA ALA A 122 -22.83 -4.39 30.88
C ALA A 122 -21.88 -4.76 29.73
N LEU A 123 -21.09 -3.82 29.23
CA LEU A 123 -20.11 -4.08 28.18
C LEU A 123 -19.03 -5.09 28.63
N LEU A 124 -18.53 -4.97 29.86
CA LEU A 124 -17.54 -5.90 30.40
C LEU A 124 -18.08 -7.32 30.50
N ILE A 125 -19.30 -7.49 31.01
CA ILE A 125 -19.95 -8.81 31.10
C ILE A 125 -20.15 -9.40 29.70
N THR A 126 -20.69 -8.61 28.77
CA THR A 126 -20.92 -9.06 27.38
C THR A 126 -19.61 -9.49 26.70
N TRP A 127 -18.52 -8.73 26.87
CA TRP A 127 -17.23 -9.12 26.29
C TRP A 127 -16.64 -10.36 26.96
N GLY A 128 -16.75 -10.45 28.28
CA GLY A 128 -16.28 -11.58 29.06
C GLY A 128 -17.01 -12.87 28.69
N SER A 129 -18.33 -12.81 28.54
CA SER A 129 -19.16 -13.97 28.22
C SER A 129 -18.91 -14.50 26.81
N ILE A 130 -18.83 -13.62 25.80
CA ILE A 130 -18.51 -14.02 24.43
C ILE A 130 -17.13 -14.68 24.37
N SER A 131 -16.13 -14.09 25.02
CA SER A 131 -14.77 -14.66 25.08
C SER A 131 -14.76 -16.02 25.78
N LEU A 132 -15.51 -16.17 26.86
CA LEU A 132 -15.65 -17.43 27.59
C LEU A 132 -16.23 -18.53 26.69
N PHE A 133 -17.34 -18.25 26.00
CA PHE A 133 -17.99 -19.23 25.12
C PHE A 133 -17.19 -19.51 23.85
N GLU A 134 -16.52 -18.51 23.27
CA GLU A 134 -15.58 -18.71 22.15
C GLU A 134 -14.47 -19.69 22.54
N ASN A 135 -13.79 -19.45 23.67
CA ASN A 135 -12.73 -20.31 24.18
C ASN A 135 -13.24 -21.72 24.55
N LEU A 136 -14.45 -21.82 25.11
CA LEU A 136 -15.06 -23.11 25.46
C LEU A 136 -15.33 -23.95 24.21
N ILE A 137 -15.95 -23.35 23.20
CA ILE A 137 -16.28 -24.01 21.92
C ILE A 137 -15.01 -24.44 21.19
N GLU A 138 -13.98 -23.58 21.17
CA GLU A 138 -12.68 -23.90 20.58
C GLU A 138 -12.06 -25.19 21.16
N GLN A 139 -12.10 -25.33 22.49
CA GLN A 139 -11.54 -26.50 23.17
C GLN A 139 -12.40 -27.76 23.04
N ILE A 140 -13.72 -27.61 22.84
CA ILE A 140 -14.63 -28.74 22.63
C ILE A 140 -14.48 -29.29 21.22
N LEU A 141 -14.61 -28.43 20.20
CA LEU A 141 -14.68 -28.84 18.80
C LEU A 141 -13.29 -29.17 18.21
N LEU A 142 -12.21 -28.49 18.65
CA LEU A 142 -10.82 -28.73 18.22
C LEU A 142 -10.63 -28.83 16.70
N GLU A 143 -11.47 -28.15 15.93
CA GLU A 143 -11.28 -28.13 14.50
C GLU A 143 -10.04 -27.30 14.14
N PRO A 144 -9.21 -27.77 13.21
CA PRO A 144 -8.05 -27.01 12.76
C PRO A 144 -8.51 -25.69 12.13
N HIS A 145 -7.70 -24.65 12.29
CA HIS A 145 -7.88 -23.42 11.53
C HIS A 145 -7.74 -23.70 10.03
N TYR A 146 -8.31 -22.81 9.21
CA TYR A 146 -8.32 -22.99 7.75
C TYR A 146 -6.90 -23.20 7.20
N LYS A 147 -6.70 -24.35 6.53
CA LYS A 147 -5.41 -24.84 5.98
C LYS A 147 -4.26 -24.98 7.01
N SER A 148 -4.55 -25.10 8.30
CA SER A 148 -3.53 -25.44 9.30
C SER A 148 -3.41 -26.96 9.47
N GLU A 149 -2.20 -27.50 9.33
CA GLU A 149 -1.93 -28.94 9.55
C GLU A 149 -1.88 -29.32 11.03
N ARG A 150 -1.72 -28.35 11.94
CA ARG A 150 -1.66 -28.60 13.38
C ARG A 150 -3.05 -28.67 13.97
N LYS A 151 -3.44 -29.86 14.45
CA LYS A 151 -4.54 -30.02 15.41
C LYS A 151 -4.03 -29.60 16.79
N SER A 152 -4.76 -28.72 17.47
CA SER A 152 -4.47 -28.38 18.86
C SER A 152 -4.72 -29.61 19.75
N GLU A 153 -3.83 -29.85 20.71
CA GLU A 153 -4.04 -30.91 21.70
C GLU A 153 -5.16 -30.52 22.66
N ARG A 154 -6.04 -31.49 22.99
CA ARG A 154 -7.17 -31.26 23.89
C ARG A 154 -6.67 -31.06 25.32
N ASN A 155 -6.82 -29.85 25.86
CA ASN A 155 -6.52 -29.60 27.27
C ASN A 155 -7.77 -29.78 28.14
N ILE A 156 -7.96 -30.99 28.66
CA ILE A 156 -9.13 -31.36 29.49
C ILE A 156 -9.25 -30.48 30.74
N LYS A 157 -8.13 -30.12 31.39
CA LYS A 157 -8.15 -29.25 32.58
C LYS A 157 -8.70 -27.86 32.24
N LYS A 158 -8.33 -27.31 31.08
CA LYS A 158 -8.85 -26.02 30.58
C LYS A 158 -10.35 -26.11 30.26
N ILE A 159 -10.81 -27.22 29.67
CA ILE A 159 -12.24 -27.44 29.38
C ILE A 159 -13.06 -27.46 30.67
N ILE A 160 -12.64 -28.23 31.67
CA ILE A 160 -13.34 -28.33 32.96
C ILE A 160 -13.43 -26.94 33.61
N LEU A 161 -12.32 -26.18 33.62
CA LEU A 161 -12.30 -24.83 34.16
C LEU A 161 -13.28 -23.89 33.41
N LEU A 162 -13.27 -23.91 32.08
CA LEU A 162 -14.17 -23.10 31.27
C LEU A 162 -15.65 -23.50 31.45
N LEU A 163 -15.95 -24.79 31.63
CA LEU A 163 -17.30 -25.27 31.93
C LEU A 163 -17.78 -24.77 33.30
N VAL A 164 -16.93 -24.81 34.33
CA VAL A 164 -17.28 -24.27 35.66
C VAL A 164 -17.56 -22.78 35.57
N PHE A 165 -16.75 -22.01 34.83
CA PHE A 165 -17.02 -20.59 34.60
C PHE A 165 -18.29 -20.35 33.79
N ALA A 166 -18.59 -21.16 32.77
CA ALA A 166 -19.81 -21.08 31.98
C ALA A 166 -21.06 -21.33 32.84
N ILE A 167 -21.06 -22.40 33.64
CA ILE A 167 -22.16 -22.72 34.56
C ILE A 167 -22.34 -21.59 35.58
N SER A 168 -21.25 -21.06 36.12
CA SER A 168 -21.30 -19.94 37.08
C SER A 168 -21.86 -18.66 36.44
N TYR A 169 -21.50 -18.39 35.19
CA TYR A 169 -22.03 -17.28 34.41
C TYR A 169 -23.53 -17.43 34.16
N GLU A 170 -23.97 -18.59 33.67
CA GLU A 170 -25.38 -18.88 33.40
C GLU A 170 -26.24 -18.79 34.67
N ALA A 171 -25.74 -19.30 35.79
CA ALA A 171 -26.42 -19.19 37.08
C ALA A 171 -26.55 -17.72 37.54
N LEU A 172 -25.51 -16.90 37.32
CA LEU A 172 -25.53 -15.48 37.63
C LEU A 172 -26.55 -14.72 36.76
N ILE A 173 -26.54 -14.94 35.45
CA ILE A 173 -27.49 -14.31 34.52
C ILE A 173 -28.91 -14.76 34.82
N TYR A 174 -29.15 -16.05 35.04
CA TYR A 174 -30.46 -16.58 35.44
C TYR A 174 -30.98 -15.88 36.70
N TYR A 175 -30.15 -15.75 37.74
CA TYR A 175 -30.53 -15.08 38.99
C TYR A 175 -30.90 -13.61 38.74
N ILE A 176 -30.07 -12.87 38.01
CA ILE A 176 -30.30 -11.44 37.75
C ILE A 176 -31.55 -11.23 36.88
N CYS A 177 -31.74 -12.03 35.82
CA CYS A 177 -32.92 -11.99 34.98
C CYS A 177 -34.19 -12.33 35.76
N ARG A 178 -34.15 -13.33 36.65
CA ARG A 178 -35.29 -13.71 37.49
C ARG A 178 -35.72 -12.59 38.45
N VAL A 179 -34.77 -11.96 39.13
CA VAL A 179 -35.05 -10.82 40.02
C VAL A 179 -35.72 -9.68 39.25
N ARG A 180 -35.32 -9.44 38.00
CA ARG A 180 -35.93 -8.41 37.15
C ARG A 180 -37.28 -8.80 36.55
N GLY A 181 -37.47 -10.06 36.15
CA GLY A 181 -38.76 -10.56 35.70
C GLY A 181 -39.85 -10.32 36.75
N ILE A 182 -39.54 -10.63 38.01
CA ILE A 182 -40.42 -10.37 39.17
C ILE A 182 -40.75 -8.87 39.30
N GLN A 183 -39.77 -7.98 39.09
CA GLN A 183 -39.95 -6.52 39.22
C GLN A 183 -40.74 -5.88 38.07
N ILE A 184 -40.63 -6.41 36.85
CA ILE A 184 -41.32 -5.87 35.67
C ILE A 184 -42.78 -6.37 35.63
N GLU A 185 -43.00 -7.64 35.97
CA GLU A 185 -44.32 -8.28 35.83
C GLU A 185 -45.13 -8.26 37.14
N GLY A 186 -44.54 -7.87 38.27
CA GLY A 186 -45.25 -7.65 39.54
C GLY A 186 -45.80 -8.91 40.23
N GLY A 187 -45.43 -10.11 39.76
CA GLY A 187 -45.84 -11.42 40.31
C GLY A 187 -44.65 -12.38 40.50
N ASN A 188 -44.89 -13.70 40.64
CA ASN A 188 -43.85 -14.73 40.92
C ASN A 188 -42.72 -14.85 39.86
N GLY A 189 -42.73 -14.04 38.79
CA GLY A 189 -41.68 -14.00 37.77
C GLY A 189 -41.84 -15.04 36.66
N ASP A 190 -43.00 -15.70 36.57
CA ASP A 190 -43.31 -16.73 35.57
C ASP A 190 -44.06 -16.18 34.34
N GLY A 191 -44.00 -14.86 34.10
CA GLY A 191 -44.61 -14.29 32.90
C GLY A 191 -43.82 -14.62 31.63
N ILE A 192 -44.54 -14.58 30.50
CA ILE A 192 -44.01 -14.95 29.19
C ILE A 192 -42.84 -14.05 28.78
N ILE A 193 -42.89 -12.76 29.14
CA ILE A 193 -41.88 -11.76 28.75
C ILE A 193 -40.61 -11.97 29.58
N GLY A 194 -40.74 -12.15 30.90
CA GLY A 194 -39.62 -12.46 31.79
C GLY A 194 -38.89 -13.75 31.40
N THR A 195 -39.66 -14.80 31.07
CA THR A 195 -39.12 -16.08 30.60
C THR A 195 -38.39 -15.94 29.26
N ALA A 196 -38.96 -15.21 28.31
CA ALA A 196 -38.33 -14.97 27.00
C ALA A 196 -37.02 -14.18 27.12
N MET A 197 -36.98 -13.15 27.99
CA MET A 197 -35.75 -12.37 28.25
C MET A 197 -34.65 -13.21 28.88
N MET A 198 -35.01 -14.12 29.80
CA MET A 198 -34.07 -15.04 30.44
C MET A 198 -33.46 -16.01 29.41
N ILE A 199 -34.31 -16.66 28.60
CA ILE A 199 -33.84 -17.56 27.53
C ILE A 199 -32.95 -16.81 26.54
N ALA A 200 -33.33 -15.58 26.16
CA ALA A 200 -32.55 -14.76 25.25
C ALA A 200 -31.17 -14.39 25.83
N GLY A 201 -31.10 -13.93 27.09
CA GLY A 201 -29.83 -13.56 27.74
C GLY A 201 -28.89 -14.73 27.99
N MET A 202 -29.42 -15.94 28.17
CA MET A 202 -28.60 -17.15 28.29
C MET A 202 -28.09 -17.62 26.91
N LEU A 203 -28.93 -17.57 25.86
CA LEU A 203 -28.55 -18.08 24.55
C LEU A 203 -27.68 -17.12 23.72
N MET A 204 -27.85 -15.80 23.85
CA MET A 204 -27.14 -14.82 23.03
C MET A 204 -25.60 -14.91 23.16
N PRO A 205 -25.01 -15.03 24.36
CA PRO A 205 -23.56 -15.21 24.53
C PRO A 205 -23.04 -16.50 23.89
N VAL A 206 -23.82 -17.59 23.99
CA VAL A 206 -23.46 -18.89 23.40
C VAL A 206 -23.42 -18.80 21.87
N VAL A 207 -24.47 -18.22 21.27
CA VAL A 207 -24.56 -18.01 19.82
C VAL A 207 -23.44 -17.09 19.34
N ALA A 208 -23.20 -15.98 20.03
CA ALA A 208 -22.11 -15.06 19.70
C ALA A 208 -20.73 -15.72 19.80
N GLY A 209 -20.50 -16.51 20.85
CA GLY A 209 -19.27 -17.28 21.04
C GLY A 209 -19.04 -18.29 19.91
N TYR A 210 -20.08 -19.01 19.48
CA TYR A 210 -20.00 -19.94 18.35
C TYR A 210 -19.63 -19.24 17.04
N TYR A 211 -20.31 -18.15 16.69
CA TYR A 211 -20.00 -17.41 15.47
C TYR A 211 -18.64 -16.69 15.53
N SER A 212 -18.20 -16.27 16.73
CA SER A 212 -16.85 -15.73 16.94
C SER A 212 -15.80 -16.80 16.65
N TYR A 213 -15.99 -18.02 17.18
CA TYR A 213 -15.15 -19.17 16.90
C TYR A 213 -15.10 -19.52 15.40
N GLU A 214 -16.25 -19.66 14.74
CA GLU A 214 -16.32 -19.93 13.30
C GLU A 214 -15.61 -18.86 12.47
N LYS A 215 -15.79 -17.58 12.81
CA LYS A 215 -15.06 -16.47 12.19
C LYS A 215 -13.54 -16.57 12.44
N GLY A 216 -13.13 -16.96 13.65
CA GLY A 216 -11.75 -17.17 14.05
C GLY A 216 -10.99 -18.16 13.15
N LYS A 217 -11.68 -19.19 12.63
CA LYS A 217 -11.11 -20.19 11.70
C LYS A 217 -10.54 -19.59 10.43
N TYR A 218 -11.19 -18.56 9.88
CA TYR A 218 -10.88 -18.00 8.55
C TYR A 218 -10.20 -16.63 8.61
N ILE A 219 -10.30 -15.91 9.74
CA ILE A 219 -9.90 -14.50 9.80
C ILE A 219 -8.40 -14.26 9.61
N SER A 220 -7.55 -15.19 10.07
CA SER A 220 -6.10 -15.12 9.92
C SER A 220 -5.70 -15.23 8.43
N ALA A 221 -6.20 -16.26 7.76
CA ALA A 221 -6.01 -16.48 6.32
C ALA A 221 -6.59 -15.33 5.49
N TYR A 222 -7.77 -14.82 5.85
CA TYR A 222 -8.39 -13.67 5.19
C TYR A 222 -7.54 -12.40 5.33
N LYS A 223 -7.07 -12.08 6.54
CA LYS A 223 -6.18 -10.93 6.79
C LYS A 223 -4.87 -11.07 6.01
N ASN A 224 -4.29 -12.27 5.97
CA ASN A 224 -3.06 -12.53 5.21
C ASN A 224 -3.27 -12.35 3.70
N THR A 225 -4.34 -12.93 3.15
CA THR A 225 -4.73 -12.78 1.74
C THR A 225 -4.92 -11.32 1.35
N LYS A 226 -5.62 -10.53 2.18
CA LYS A 226 -5.81 -9.09 1.97
C LYS A 226 -4.48 -8.31 2.00
N LYS A 227 -3.56 -8.67 2.90
CA LYS A 227 -2.22 -8.07 2.95
C LYS A 227 -1.41 -8.39 1.70
N ILE A 228 -1.38 -9.64 1.27
CA ILE A 228 -0.70 -10.07 0.04
C ILE A 228 -1.25 -9.31 -1.16
N SER A 229 -2.57 -9.24 -1.33
CA SER A 229 -3.21 -8.47 -2.41
C SER A 229 -2.78 -6.99 -2.39
N THR A 230 -2.69 -6.39 -1.21
CA THR A 230 -2.23 -4.99 -1.06
C THR A 230 -0.77 -4.82 -1.49
N LEU A 231 0.10 -5.77 -1.12
CA LEU A 231 1.52 -5.75 -1.52
C LEU A 231 1.69 -5.95 -3.03
N VAL A 232 0.94 -6.90 -3.62
CA VAL A 232 0.92 -7.14 -5.07
C VAL A 232 0.50 -5.87 -5.83
N ASN A 233 -0.55 -5.19 -5.36
CA ASN A 233 -1.00 -3.93 -5.95
C ASN A 233 0.10 -2.84 -5.86
N ARG A 234 0.82 -2.74 -4.75
CA ARG A 234 1.94 -1.79 -4.60
C ARG A 234 3.11 -2.10 -5.53
N VAL A 235 3.42 -3.39 -5.74
CA VAL A 235 4.41 -3.82 -6.73
C VAL A 235 3.97 -3.39 -8.13
N ALA A 236 2.73 -3.70 -8.53
CA ALA A 236 2.20 -3.34 -9.83
C ALA A 236 2.21 -1.82 -10.08
N LEU A 237 1.87 -1.02 -9.07
CA LEU A 237 1.95 0.46 -9.16
C LEU A 237 3.39 0.94 -9.35
N SER A 238 4.35 0.32 -8.66
CA SER A 238 5.77 0.66 -8.78
C SER A 238 6.33 0.28 -10.16
N GLU A 239 5.95 -0.91 -10.67
CA GLU A 239 6.33 -1.37 -12.01
C GLU A 239 5.74 -0.46 -13.10
N ARG A 240 4.45 -0.09 -12.98
CA ARG A 240 3.82 0.90 -13.87
C ARG A 240 4.55 2.24 -13.83
N LYS A 241 4.95 2.72 -12.64
CA LYS A 241 5.67 3.99 -12.51
C LYS A 241 7.04 3.95 -13.20
N ILE A 242 7.77 2.83 -13.09
CA ILE A 242 9.03 2.62 -13.82
C ILE A 242 8.79 2.69 -15.32
N GLN A 243 7.74 2.04 -15.81
CA GLN A 243 7.38 2.05 -17.23
C GLN A 243 7.02 3.45 -17.73
N THR A 244 6.15 4.18 -17.01
CA THR A 244 5.82 5.58 -17.32
C THR A 244 7.05 6.48 -17.30
N ASN A 245 7.99 6.26 -16.38
CA ASN A 245 9.25 7.00 -16.34
C ASN A 245 10.12 6.71 -17.58
N ARG A 246 10.15 5.48 -18.08
CA ARG A 246 10.85 5.12 -19.33
C ARG A 246 10.23 5.81 -20.54
N GLU A 247 8.91 5.73 -20.68
CA GLU A 247 8.17 6.41 -21.75
C GLU A 247 8.36 7.93 -21.70
N LYS A 248 8.36 8.52 -20.50
CA LYS A 248 8.61 9.95 -20.30
C LYS A 248 10.00 10.36 -20.79
N MET A 249 11.04 9.55 -20.55
CA MET A 249 12.38 9.81 -21.07
C MET A 249 12.41 9.76 -22.60
N GLU A 250 11.80 8.73 -23.20
CA GLU A 250 11.77 8.55 -24.65
C GLU A 250 10.99 9.68 -25.35
N ASN A 251 9.80 10.01 -24.84
CA ASN A 251 8.98 11.08 -25.37
C ASN A 251 9.65 12.45 -25.24
N HIS A 252 10.35 12.71 -24.12
CA HIS A 252 11.11 13.93 -23.94
C HIS A 252 12.25 14.04 -24.95
N PHE A 253 13.01 12.96 -25.17
CA PHE A 253 14.07 12.93 -26.17
C PHE A 253 13.52 13.18 -27.58
N LYS A 254 12.48 12.45 -28.00
CA LYS A 254 11.85 12.62 -29.33
C LYS A 254 11.34 14.04 -29.55
N LYS A 255 10.61 14.60 -28.58
CA LYS A 255 10.07 15.96 -28.65
C LYS A 255 11.19 17.00 -28.71
N ASN A 256 12.20 16.89 -27.87
CA ASN A 256 13.32 17.84 -27.89
C ASN A 256 14.13 17.72 -29.17
N LEU A 257 14.38 16.50 -29.68
CA LEU A 257 15.08 16.28 -30.93
C LEU A 257 14.36 16.99 -32.09
N GLN A 258 13.04 16.80 -32.20
CA GLN A 258 12.22 17.47 -33.22
C GLN A 258 12.27 18.99 -33.07
N ASN A 259 12.15 19.51 -31.84
CA ASN A 259 12.24 20.95 -31.57
C ASN A 259 13.62 21.52 -31.95
N ARG A 260 14.71 20.80 -31.65
CA ARG A 260 16.07 21.24 -32.00
C ARG A 260 16.29 21.22 -33.50
N TRP A 261 15.79 20.18 -34.19
CA TRP A 261 15.83 20.13 -35.64
C TRP A 261 15.12 21.33 -36.28
N ALA A 262 13.90 21.65 -35.83
CA ALA A 262 13.16 22.82 -36.31
C ALA A 262 13.93 24.13 -36.09
N VAL A 263 14.57 24.29 -34.93
CA VAL A 263 15.40 25.48 -34.62
C VAL A 263 16.64 25.55 -35.51
N ILE A 264 17.27 24.42 -35.85
CA ILE A 264 18.39 24.39 -36.81
C ILE A 264 17.93 24.78 -38.20
N GLN A 265 16.79 24.28 -38.67
CA GLN A 265 16.25 24.64 -39.98
C GLN A 265 15.93 26.14 -40.06
N GLU A 266 15.28 26.70 -39.03
CA GLU A 266 15.00 28.14 -38.96
C GLU A 266 16.30 28.97 -38.90
N PHE A 267 17.31 28.53 -38.14
CA PHE A 267 18.63 29.16 -38.11
C PHE A 267 19.33 29.11 -39.46
N LYS A 268 19.31 27.96 -40.15
CA LYS A 268 19.93 27.74 -41.47
C LYS A 268 19.39 28.75 -42.48
N THR A 269 18.07 28.87 -42.59
CA THR A 269 17.42 29.85 -43.47
C THR A 269 17.84 31.29 -43.17
N TYR A 270 17.91 31.67 -41.89
CA TYR A 270 18.33 33.03 -41.52
C TYR A 270 19.81 33.28 -41.78
N LYS A 271 20.67 32.27 -41.58
CA LYS A 271 22.10 32.35 -41.81
C LYS A 271 22.43 32.44 -43.31
N GLU A 272 21.74 31.67 -44.16
CA GLU A 272 21.87 31.77 -45.62
C GLU A 272 21.48 33.16 -46.12
N ASN A 273 20.36 33.71 -45.63
CA ASN A 273 19.95 35.09 -45.93
C ASN A 273 20.97 36.13 -45.46
N TYR A 274 21.59 35.91 -44.30
CA TYR A 274 22.66 36.78 -43.80
C TYR A 274 23.90 36.70 -44.69
N ASN A 275 24.32 35.49 -45.08
CA ASN A 275 25.46 35.26 -45.96
C ASN A 275 25.26 35.93 -47.32
N PHE A 276 24.09 35.76 -47.93
CA PHE A 276 23.73 36.41 -49.19
C PHE A 276 23.85 37.94 -49.10
N LYS A 277 23.33 38.56 -48.03
CA LYS A 277 23.39 40.01 -47.82
C LYS A 277 24.80 40.56 -47.59
N HIS A 278 25.73 39.73 -47.11
CA HIS A 278 27.09 40.14 -46.77
C HIS A 278 28.14 39.54 -47.71
N SER A 279 27.71 38.98 -48.86
CA SER A 279 28.59 38.33 -49.84
C SER A 279 29.49 37.25 -49.25
N VAL A 280 29.02 36.54 -48.22
CA VAL A 280 29.72 35.39 -47.64
C VAL A 280 29.29 34.14 -48.40
N PRO A 281 30.23 33.25 -48.82
CA PRO A 281 29.87 32.01 -49.51
C PRO A 281 28.96 31.12 -48.67
N GLU A 282 28.11 30.33 -49.34
CA GLU A 282 27.28 29.32 -48.69
C GLU A 282 28.14 28.24 -48.02
N GLU A 283 27.71 27.79 -46.85
CA GLU A 283 28.41 26.77 -46.08
C GLU A 283 28.15 25.39 -46.69
N ASN A 284 29.20 24.65 -47.08
CA ASN A 284 29.05 23.29 -47.58
C ASN A 284 28.67 22.33 -46.43
N LEU A 285 27.45 21.79 -46.46
CA LEU A 285 26.93 20.87 -45.44
C LEU A 285 27.09 19.39 -45.78
N ILE A 286 27.57 19.06 -46.99
CA ILE A 286 27.65 17.67 -47.48
C ILE A 286 28.48 16.81 -46.52
N GLY A 287 27.90 15.69 -46.09
CA GLY A 287 28.54 14.73 -45.20
C GLY A 287 28.58 15.16 -43.73
N HIS A 288 27.95 16.28 -43.37
CA HIS A 288 27.79 16.69 -41.97
C HIS A 288 26.41 16.26 -41.45
N PHE A 289 26.32 15.85 -40.18
CA PHE A 289 25.06 15.38 -39.56
C PHE A 289 23.92 16.41 -39.52
N CYS A 290 24.14 17.66 -39.96
CA CYS A 290 23.08 18.67 -40.05
C CYS A 290 22.49 18.80 -41.46
N GLU A 291 22.94 17.99 -42.41
CA GLU A 291 22.45 17.93 -43.77
C GLU A 291 21.00 17.45 -43.80
N THR A 292 20.72 16.28 -43.20
CA THR A 292 19.39 15.70 -43.14
C THR A 292 18.88 15.52 -41.72
N GLN A 293 17.56 15.40 -41.57
CA GLN A 293 16.93 15.11 -40.28
C GLN A 293 17.36 13.75 -39.73
N GLU A 294 17.60 12.80 -40.64
CA GLU A 294 17.96 11.43 -40.28
C GLU A 294 19.39 11.38 -39.73
N ASP A 295 20.35 12.03 -40.38
CA ASP A 295 21.73 12.08 -39.89
C ASP A 295 21.81 12.83 -38.55
N PHE A 296 21.03 13.90 -38.39
CA PHE A 296 20.94 14.63 -37.14
C PHE A 296 20.39 13.76 -36.00
N ARG A 297 19.38 12.95 -36.31
CA ARG A 297 18.80 11.99 -35.38
C ARG A 297 19.79 10.90 -35.00
N GLN A 298 20.51 10.34 -35.97
CA GLN A 298 21.50 9.29 -35.73
C GLN A 298 22.63 9.80 -34.83
N GLU A 299 23.20 10.96 -35.16
CA GLU A 299 24.25 11.59 -34.35
C GLU A 299 23.78 11.88 -32.92
N ALA A 300 22.56 12.40 -32.76
CA ALA A 300 21.97 12.65 -31.45
C ALA A 300 21.80 11.35 -30.63
N ILE A 301 21.35 10.26 -31.26
CA ILE A 301 21.21 8.95 -30.62
C ILE A 301 22.58 8.39 -30.22
N GLU A 302 23.59 8.47 -31.09
CA GLU A 302 24.93 7.98 -30.81
C GLU A 302 25.58 8.72 -29.65
N ARG A 303 25.55 10.06 -29.66
CA ARG A 303 26.09 10.87 -28.58
C ARG A 303 25.33 10.64 -27.28
N TYR A 304 24.01 10.49 -27.34
CA TYR A 304 23.20 10.14 -26.18
C TYR A 304 23.62 8.78 -25.61
N LYS A 305 23.76 7.73 -26.43
CA LYS A 305 24.22 6.41 -25.97
C LYS A 305 25.60 6.48 -25.33
N LYS A 306 26.57 7.12 -25.99
CA LYS A 306 27.94 7.30 -25.47
C LYS A 306 27.95 7.98 -24.09
N GLN A 307 27.25 9.11 -23.95
CA GLN A 307 27.20 9.85 -22.69
C GLN A 307 26.36 9.16 -21.60
N ASN A 308 25.32 8.42 -21.99
CA ASN A 308 24.47 7.68 -21.06
C ASN A 308 25.24 6.49 -20.45
N ILE A 309 26.03 5.77 -21.25
CA ILE A 309 26.92 4.69 -20.76
C ILE A 309 27.99 5.26 -19.84
N TYR A 310 28.62 6.38 -20.22
CA TYR A 310 29.62 7.06 -19.40
C TYR A 310 29.03 7.51 -18.05
N ASN A 311 27.85 8.13 -18.05
CA ASN A 311 27.18 8.55 -16.81
C ASN A 311 26.75 7.38 -15.92
N ASP A 312 26.34 6.25 -16.49
CA ASP A 312 26.03 5.04 -15.73
C ASP A 312 27.31 4.46 -15.07
N SER A 313 28.45 4.44 -15.78
CA SER A 313 29.73 4.00 -15.21
C SER A 313 30.24 4.90 -14.07
N ILE A 314 30.15 6.24 -14.22
CA ILE A 314 30.55 7.19 -13.17
C ILE A 314 29.62 7.10 -11.96
N GLN A 315 28.31 6.97 -12.15
CA GLN A 315 27.39 6.80 -11.01
C GLN A 315 27.65 5.50 -10.27
N ASN A 316 27.97 4.41 -10.97
CA ASN A 316 28.32 3.13 -10.35
C ASN A 316 29.65 3.22 -9.57
N LEU A 317 30.65 3.90 -10.12
CA LEU A 317 31.92 4.19 -9.43
C LEU A 317 31.73 5.07 -8.19
N ALA A 318 30.90 6.11 -8.28
CA ALA A 318 30.61 6.99 -7.15
C ALA A 318 29.84 6.27 -6.03
N LEU A 319 28.92 5.37 -6.38
CA LEU A 319 28.20 4.52 -5.41
C LEU A 319 29.13 3.49 -4.76
N TYR A 320 30.02 2.88 -5.53
CA TYR A 320 31.04 1.97 -5.01
C TYR A 320 31.97 2.66 -4.01
N ASN A 321 32.51 3.84 -4.35
CA ASN A 321 33.39 4.60 -3.48
C ASN A 321 32.66 5.10 -2.22
N ARG A 322 31.37 5.48 -2.32
CA ARG A 322 30.56 5.87 -1.16
C ARG A 322 30.31 4.70 -0.21
N ASN A 323 30.06 3.50 -0.73
CA ASN A 323 29.86 2.31 0.09
C ASN A 323 31.16 1.82 0.72
N LYS A 324 32.30 1.97 0.03
CA LYS A 324 33.64 1.70 0.60
C LYS A 324 33.95 2.63 1.77
N ASN A 325 33.70 3.94 1.61
CA ASN A 325 33.90 4.92 2.68
C ASN A 325 32.96 4.73 3.87
N LEU A 326 31.75 4.19 3.67
CA LEU A 326 30.84 3.83 4.76
C LEU A 326 31.25 2.53 5.48
N GLY A 327 31.89 1.59 4.78
CA GLY A 327 32.48 0.39 5.38
C GLY A 327 33.76 0.68 6.18
N ASP A 328 34.59 1.62 5.72
CA ASP A 328 35.80 2.02 6.45
C ASP A 328 35.49 2.85 7.69
N GLN A 329 34.32 3.50 7.78
CA GLN A 329 33.85 4.19 8.98
C GLN A 329 33.27 3.24 10.05
N SER A 330 32.88 2.00 9.71
CA SER A 330 32.41 1.02 10.69
C SER A 330 33.50 0.11 11.28
N VAL A 331 34.75 0.25 10.82
CA VAL A 331 35.92 -0.49 11.35
C VAL A 331 36.77 0.37 12.32
N GLY A 332 36.39 1.62 12.55
CA GLY A 332 37.11 2.57 13.41
C GLY A 332 36.76 2.58 14.90
N TYR A 333 36.02 1.58 15.42
CA TYR A 333 35.79 1.43 16.87
C TYR A 333 36.10 0.01 17.31
N SER A 334 37.40 -0.29 17.39
CA SER A 334 37.93 -1.28 18.33
C SER A 334 39.34 -0.85 18.72
N VAL A 335 39.69 -1.04 20.00
CA VAL A 335 40.94 -0.67 20.68
C VAL A 335 40.92 0.80 21.15
N ASN A 336 40.75 1.14 22.44
CA ASN A 336 41.10 0.49 23.70
C ASN A 336 39.96 0.56 24.73
#